data_AF-A0AAE3SEI2-F1
#
_entry.id   AF-A0AAE3SEI2-F1
#
_cell.length_a   1.000
_cell.length_b   1.000
_cell.length_c   1.000
_cell.angle_alpha   90.00
_cell.angle_beta   90.00
_cell.angle_gamma   90.00
#
_symmetry.space_group_name_H-M   'P 1'
#
loop_
_entity.id
_entity.type
_entity.pdbx_description
1 polymer ?
#
loop_
_entity_poly.entity_id
_entity_poly.type
_entity_poly.pdbx_seq_one_letter_code
_entity_poly.pdbx_strand_id
1 'polypeptide(L)'
;MSTGRDSRINFWLNNSFQIELIDQLHYAFIELMYEVEAIVNKNSQTSLQTIIIELEKYSQSLKNEENLLRKAGFNDTDNHIIKHNHFYAKIKSFKHELTYNHSYLSINILNFLKKWLISHIIKEDKKYRIKVYEYLNIKYNLKSNIWLRGFSDLQIDSIDNHHNKFLDLLYNVEIAIKENNKTIISSIIQRLEDYVTIDLKEEEELFIQSGFKNYGVHISQHRLFATRVKEFKHEHNYQNQFILSNILNFLKKWLISHILKEDKEYRVKVYEHLNIKYNRKSNIWLRDTALKIESIDNHHKKFLDILYDIETANKENNKEVIPIIINRLKDYAVRDLNEEEELLRLVEFKNIEHHIAQHRLLLTRVEEWTHEYNYENHYISSHILSFLKKWLISHILKEDKEYREEVYFYLKRYCA
;
A
#
# COMPACT_ATOMS: atom_id res chain seq x y z
N MET A 1 -10.53 -9.49 30.32
CA MET A 1 -9.76 -10.53 29.59
C MET A 1 -9.98 -10.25 28.11
N SER A 2 -8.97 -9.72 27.42
CA SER A 2 -9.07 -9.20 26.06
C SER A 2 -9.55 -10.29 25.10
N THR A 3 -10.54 -9.92 24.29
CA THR A 3 -11.26 -10.79 23.36
C THR A 3 -10.33 -11.26 22.25
N GLY A 4 -10.46 -12.53 21.86
CA GLY A 4 -9.48 -13.28 21.08
C GLY A 4 -9.07 -12.76 19.69
N ARG A 5 -9.41 -11.56 19.21
CA ARG A 5 -8.90 -11.00 17.93
C ARG A 5 -7.51 -10.37 18.05
N ASP A 6 -7.23 -9.72 19.17
CA ASP A 6 -5.92 -9.11 19.42
C ASP A 6 -4.82 -10.16 19.65
N SER A 7 -5.14 -11.31 20.25
CA SER A 7 -4.17 -12.41 20.41
C SER A 7 -3.80 -13.08 19.08
N ARG A 8 -4.74 -13.13 18.12
CA ARG A 8 -4.57 -13.71 16.77
C ARG A 8 -3.56 -12.94 15.94
N ILE A 9 -3.74 -11.63 15.89
CA ILE A 9 -2.88 -10.74 15.10
C ILE A 9 -1.48 -10.69 15.72
N ASN A 10 -1.39 -10.59 17.05
CA ASN A 10 -0.10 -10.63 17.74
C ASN A 10 0.62 -11.98 17.58
N PHE A 11 -0.10 -13.11 17.55
CA PHE A 11 0.51 -14.42 17.29
C PHE A 11 1.12 -14.50 15.88
N TRP A 12 0.42 -14.01 14.86
CA TRP A 12 0.92 -14.04 13.48
C TRP A 12 2.07 -13.05 13.26
N LEU A 13 1.99 -11.84 13.82
CA LEU A 13 3.07 -10.85 13.72
C LEU A 13 4.40 -11.34 14.29
N ASN A 14 4.36 -12.17 15.33
CA ASN A 14 5.56 -12.80 15.90
C ASN A 14 6.09 -13.99 15.07
N ASN A 15 5.34 -14.45 14.06
CA ASN A 15 5.66 -15.64 13.26
C ASN A 15 5.74 -15.39 11.75
N SER A 16 5.50 -14.16 11.28
CA SER A 16 5.65 -13.75 9.88
C SER A 16 7.04 -14.07 9.32
N PHE A 17 7.05 -14.46 8.06
CA PHE A 17 8.25 -14.83 7.32
C PHE A 17 8.79 -13.63 6.55
N GLN A 18 8.01 -12.56 6.52
CA GLN A 18 8.18 -11.33 5.77
C GLN A 18 7.97 -11.52 4.26
N ILE A 19 7.81 -12.75 3.76
CA ILE A 19 7.62 -13.06 2.34
C ILE A 19 6.13 -13.03 2.01
N GLU A 20 5.65 -11.96 1.39
CA GLU A 20 4.24 -11.67 1.11
C GLU A 20 3.43 -12.89 0.60
N LEU A 21 3.87 -13.53 -0.48
CA LEU A 21 3.15 -14.68 -1.06
C LEU A 21 2.99 -15.84 -0.07
N ILE A 22 3.99 -16.03 0.80
CA ILE A 22 3.99 -17.08 1.82
C ILE A 22 3.16 -16.65 3.04
N ASP A 23 3.29 -15.39 3.45
CA ASP A 23 2.58 -14.84 4.59
C ASP A 23 1.06 -14.73 4.34
N GLN A 24 0.64 -14.37 3.13
CA GLN A 24 -0.77 -14.37 2.72
C GLN A 24 -1.37 -15.78 2.75
N LEU A 25 -0.61 -16.76 2.25
CA LEU A 25 -0.99 -18.17 2.28
C LEU A 25 -1.17 -18.67 3.72
N HIS A 26 -0.20 -18.40 4.60
CA HIS A 26 -0.27 -18.79 6.01
C HIS A 26 -1.36 -18.04 6.80
N TYR A 27 -1.59 -16.76 6.51
CA TYR A 27 -2.67 -15.99 7.15
C TYR A 27 -4.05 -16.57 6.78
N ALA A 28 -4.27 -16.89 5.50
CA ALA A 28 -5.52 -17.53 5.06
C ALA A 28 -5.77 -18.86 5.79
N PHE A 29 -4.71 -19.66 6.02
CA PHE A 29 -4.82 -20.89 6.81
C PHE A 29 -5.20 -20.63 8.28
N ILE A 30 -4.57 -19.65 8.90
CA ILE A 30 -4.81 -19.31 10.31
C ILE A 30 -6.27 -18.86 10.50
N GLU A 31 -6.80 -18.05 9.59
CA GLU A 31 -8.21 -17.64 9.62
C GLU A 31 -9.14 -18.85 9.50
N LEU A 32 -8.86 -19.79 8.58
CA LEU A 32 -9.64 -21.03 8.46
C LEU A 32 -9.58 -21.87 9.74
N MET A 33 -8.41 -21.99 10.38
CA MET A 33 -8.27 -22.71 11.65
C MET A 33 -9.12 -22.05 12.76
N TYR A 34 -9.14 -20.73 12.84
CA TYR A 34 -9.95 -20.01 13.82
C TYR A 34 -11.45 -20.13 13.56
N GLU A 35 -11.87 -20.17 12.30
CA GLU A 35 -13.26 -20.47 11.97
C GLU A 35 -13.67 -21.88 12.41
N VAL A 36 -12.80 -22.88 12.25
CA VAL A 36 -13.04 -24.23 12.82
C VAL A 36 -13.13 -24.16 14.35
N GLU A 37 -12.25 -23.39 15.01
CA GLU A 37 -12.30 -23.20 16.47
C GLU A 37 -13.62 -22.54 16.92
N ALA A 38 -14.10 -21.55 16.17
CA ALA A 38 -15.39 -20.91 16.43
C ALA A 38 -16.57 -21.88 16.24
N ILE A 39 -16.52 -22.77 15.25
CA ILE A 39 -17.51 -23.86 15.07
C ILE A 39 -17.49 -24.82 16.27
N VAL A 40 -16.30 -25.26 16.72
CA VAL A 40 -16.15 -26.13 17.90
C VAL A 40 -16.74 -25.47 19.15
N ASN A 41 -16.51 -24.17 19.31
CA ASN A 41 -17.03 -23.37 20.43
C ASN A 41 -18.51 -22.97 20.27
N LYS A 42 -19.20 -23.42 19.21
CA LYS A 42 -20.59 -23.07 18.87
C LYS A 42 -20.85 -21.56 18.71
N ASN A 43 -19.81 -20.82 18.30
CA ASN A 43 -19.80 -19.37 18.15
C ASN A 43 -19.70 -18.91 16.68
N SER A 44 -19.81 -19.83 15.71
CA SER A 44 -19.77 -19.51 14.28
C SER A 44 -21.11 -19.82 13.60
N GLN A 45 -21.49 -18.98 12.64
CA GLN A 45 -22.62 -19.21 11.73
C GLN A 45 -22.19 -19.97 10.46
N THR A 46 -20.88 -20.15 10.26
CA THR A 46 -20.31 -20.81 9.08
C THR A 46 -20.45 -22.32 9.18
N SER A 47 -20.84 -22.97 8.08
CA SER A 47 -20.93 -24.43 8.04
C SER A 47 -19.55 -25.08 7.95
N LEU A 48 -19.37 -26.24 8.59
CA LEU A 48 -18.13 -27.00 8.52
C LEU A 48 -17.79 -27.42 7.06
N GLN A 49 -18.83 -27.66 6.24
CA GLN A 49 -18.68 -27.96 4.81
C GLN A 49 -18.03 -26.80 4.06
N THR A 50 -18.44 -25.56 4.34
CA THR A 50 -17.83 -24.35 3.74
C THR A 50 -16.35 -24.26 4.10
N ILE A 51 -16.00 -24.48 5.36
CA ILE A 51 -14.60 -24.41 5.79
C ILE A 51 -13.74 -25.51 5.15
N ILE A 52 -14.26 -26.73 4.98
CA ILE A 52 -13.54 -27.80 4.30
C ILE A 52 -13.30 -27.47 2.82
N ILE A 53 -14.26 -26.85 2.13
CA ILE A 53 -14.07 -26.37 0.75
C ILE A 53 -12.95 -25.32 0.67
N GLU A 54 -12.90 -24.39 1.62
CA GLU A 54 -11.85 -23.38 1.67
C GLU A 54 -10.48 -23.98 2.04
N LEU A 55 -10.43 -24.97 2.94
CA LEU A 55 -9.21 -25.74 3.23
C LEU A 55 -8.71 -26.52 2.02
N GLU A 56 -9.61 -27.07 1.19
CA GLU A 56 -9.24 -27.68 -0.09
C GLU A 56 -8.63 -26.64 -1.04
N LYS A 57 -9.22 -25.44 -1.16
CA LYS A 57 -8.64 -24.36 -1.97
C LYS A 57 -7.27 -23.95 -1.46
N TYR A 58 -7.12 -23.75 -0.15
CA TYR A 58 -5.84 -23.47 0.50
C TYR A 58 -4.79 -24.54 0.16
N SER A 59 -5.15 -25.82 0.28
CA SER A 59 -4.23 -26.92 -0.03
C SER A 59 -3.79 -26.97 -1.49
N GLN A 60 -4.60 -26.46 -2.43
CA GLN A 60 -4.21 -26.31 -3.83
C GLN A 60 -3.24 -25.15 -4.02
N SER A 61 -3.42 -24.05 -3.28
CA SER A 61 -2.54 -22.87 -3.30
C SER A 61 -1.13 -23.16 -2.77
N LEU A 62 -0.93 -24.22 -1.98
CA LEU A 62 0.39 -24.69 -1.55
C LEU A 62 1.34 -25.00 -2.73
N LYS A 63 0.81 -25.32 -3.92
CA LYS A 63 1.63 -25.51 -5.13
C LYS A 63 2.41 -24.26 -5.53
N ASN A 64 1.90 -23.07 -5.20
CA ASN A 64 2.60 -21.82 -5.48
C ASN A 64 3.85 -21.69 -4.61
N GLU A 65 3.75 -22.08 -3.34
CA GLU A 65 4.88 -22.20 -2.42
C GLU A 65 5.88 -23.25 -2.92
N GLU A 66 5.42 -24.45 -3.28
CA GLU A 66 6.29 -25.52 -3.79
C GLU A 66 7.08 -25.10 -5.04
N ASN A 67 6.42 -24.42 -5.98
CA ASN A 67 7.06 -23.86 -7.17
C ASN A 67 8.10 -22.80 -6.82
N LEU A 68 7.85 -21.99 -5.79
CA LEU A 68 8.81 -21.01 -5.30
C LEU A 68 10.03 -21.69 -4.66
N LEU A 69 9.82 -22.74 -3.86
CA LEU A 69 10.91 -23.52 -3.26
C LEU A 69 11.80 -24.18 -4.31
N ARG A 70 11.19 -24.76 -5.36
CA ARG A 70 11.93 -25.35 -6.50
C ARG A 70 12.79 -24.29 -7.19
N LYS A 71 12.23 -23.12 -7.47
CA LYS A 71 12.96 -22.02 -8.11
C LYS A 71 14.07 -21.44 -7.23
N ALA A 72 13.84 -21.40 -5.92
CA ALA A 72 14.83 -20.95 -4.94
C ALA A 72 15.96 -21.96 -4.67
N GLY A 73 15.84 -23.19 -5.18
CA GLY A 73 16.82 -24.25 -4.95
C GLY A 73 16.90 -24.65 -3.48
N PHE A 74 15.75 -24.77 -2.80
CA PHE A 74 15.71 -25.29 -1.44
C PHE A 74 15.94 -26.82 -1.44
N ASN A 75 16.98 -27.28 -0.74
CA ASN A 75 17.44 -28.67 -0.84
C ASN A 75 16.41 -29.71 -0.38
N ASP A 76 15.50 -29.37 0.54
CA ASP A 76 14.52 -30.31 1.11
C ASP A 76 13.13 -30.22 0.45
N THR A 77 13.05 -29.65 -0.77
CA THR A 77 11.78 -29.38 -1.45
C THR A 77 10.91 -30.63 -1.67
N ASP A 78 11.50 -31.77 -2.03
CA ASP A 78 10.72 -32.98 -2.32
C ASP A 78 10.09 -33.58 -1.05
N ASN A 79 10.81 -33.56 0.09
CA ASN A 79 10.24 -33.96 1.39
C ASN A 79 9.15 -32.98 1.85
N HIS A 80 9.31 -31.68 1.56
CA HIS A 80 8.29 -30.67 1.84
C HIS A 80 6.99 -30.94 1.08
N ILE A 81 7.08 -31.27 -0.20
CA ILE A 81 5.94 -31.62 -1.06
C ILE A 81 5.24 -32.88 -0.56
N ILE A 82 5.98 -33.87 -0.04
CA ILE A 82 5.36 -35.06 0.57
C ILE A 82 4.49 -34.67 1.78
N LYS A 83 4.92 -33.72 2.62
CA LYS A 83 4.12 -33.22 3.75
C LYS A 83 2.85 -32.50 3.26
N HIS A 84 2.96 -31.68 2.22
CA HIS A 84 1.79 -31.02 1.59
C HIS A 84 0.79 -32.02 1.00
N ASN A 85 1.28 -33.06 0.32
CA ASN A 85 0.44 -34.13 -0.21
C ASN A 85 -0.31 -34.88 0.91
N HIS A 86 0.35 -35.12 2.04
CA HIS A 86 -0.32 -35.70 3.21
C HIS A 86 -1.39 -34.76 3.79
N PHE A 87 -1.12 -33.46 3.86
CA PHE A 87 -2.11 -32.46 4.26
C PHE A 87 -3.33 -32.48 3.34
N TYR A 88 -3.11 -32.43 2.02
CA TYR A 88 -4.16 -32.52 1.00
C TYR A 88 -5.01 -33.78 1.13
N ALA A 89 -4.36 -34.94 1.26
CA ALA A 89 -5.05 -36.22 1.45
C ALA A 89 -5.91 -36.22 2.72
N LYS A 90 -5.42 -35.59 3.80
CA LYS A 90 -6.15 -35.51 5.06
C LYS A 90 -7.37 -34.58 4.98
N ILE A 91 -7.26 -33.42 4.31
CA ILE A 91 -8.40 -32.54 4.06
C ILE A 91 -9.47 -33.25 3.23
N LYS A 92 -9.07 -34.01 2.20
CA LYS A 92 -10.00 -34.85 1.42
C LYS A 92 -10.69 -35.91 2.28
N SER A 93 -9.99 -36.56 3.21
CA SER A 93 -10.62 -37.53 4.13
C SER A 93 -11.71 -36.86 4.97
N PHE A 94 -11.44 -35.67 5.52
CA PHE A 94 -12.43 -34.91 6.28
C PHE A 94 -13.67 -34.56 5.45
N LYS A 95 -13.49 -34.26 4.16
CA LYS A 95 -14.62 -34.03 3.24
C LYS A 95 -15.49 -35.26 3.04
N HIS A 96 -14.91 -36.46 2.98
CA HIS A 96 -15.67 -37.71 2.92
C HIS A 96 -16.34 -38.04 4.26
N GLU A 97 -15.69 -37.72 5.38
CA GLU A 97 -16.20 -37.96 6.74
C GLU A 97 -17.35 -37.01 7.14
N LEU A 98 -17.63 -35.96 6.36
CA LEU A 98 -18.73 -35.01 6.59
C LEU A 98 -20.13 -35.65 6.66
N THR A 99 -20.29 -36.91 6.25
CA THR A 99 -21.57 -37.62 6.31
C THR A 99 -21.98 -38.05 7.72
N TYR A 100 -21.09 -37.93 8.73
CA TYR A 100 -21.35 -38.36 10.11
C TYR A 100 -20.92 -37.31 11.15
N ASN A 101 -21.63 -37.27 12.30
CA ASN A 101 -21.41 -36.44 13.50
C ASN A 101 -20.43 -35.24 13.38
N HIS A 102 -20.94 -34.10 12.93
CA HIS A 102 -20.18 -32.87 12.69
C HIS A 102 -19.43 -32.32 13.90
N SER A 103 -19.88 -32.57 15.13
CA SER A 103 -19.24 -32.04 16.34
C SER A 103 -17.92 -32.74 16.68
N TYR A 104 -17.84 -34.05 16.46
CA TYR A 104 -16.58 -34.79 16.64
C TYR A 104 -15.59 -34.48 15.51
N LEU A 105 -16.10 -34.35 14.28
CA LEU A 105 -15.30 -34.01 13.11
C LEU A 105 -14.65 -32.63 13.22
N SER A 106 -15.37 -31.60 13.69
CA SER A 106 -14.81 -30.25 13.86
C SER A 106 -13.65 -30.20 14.86
N ILE A 107 -13.72 -30.97 15.95
CA ILE A 107 -12.62 -31.09 16.93
C ILE A 107 -11.40 -31.77 16.31
N ASN A 108 -11.60 -32.84 15.55
CA ASN A 108 -10.52 -33.54 14.87
C ASN A 108 -9.83 -32.66 13.83
N ILE A 109 -10.60 -31.89 13.06
CA ILE A 109 -10.07 -30.91 12.12
C ILE A 109 -9.25 -29.85 12.87
N LEU A 110 -9.80 -29.26 13.93
CA LEU A 110 -9.09 -28.23 14.70
C LEU A 110 -7.74 -28.72 15.23
N ASN A 111 -7.71 -29.92 15.82
CA ASN A 111 -6.47 -30.52 16.34
C ASN A 111 -5.45 -30.78 15.22
N PHE A 112 -5.92 -31.25 14.06
CA PHE A 112 -5.07 -31.44 12.90
C PHE A 112 -4.47 -30.12 12.40
N LEU A 113 -5.28 -29.06 12.27
CA LEU A 113 -4.84 -27.74 11.83
C LEU A 113 -3.87 -27.10 12.84
N LYS A 114 -4.13 -27.22 14.15
CA LYS A 114 -3.19 -26.75 15.20
C LYS A 114 -1.84 -27.46 15.11
N LYS A 115 -1.85 -28.78 14.85
CA LYS A 115 -0.61 -29.53 14.64
C LYS A 115 0.11 -29.07 13.38
N TRP A 116 -0.61 -28.86 12.28
CA TRP A 116 -0.04 -28.33 11.03
C TRP A 116 0.62 -26.97 11.24
N LEU A 117 -0.06 -26.04 11.92
CA LEU A 117 0.48 -24.72 12.25
C LEU A 117 1.81 -24.80 13.00
N ILE A 118 1.88 -25.61 14.04
CA ILE A 118 3.08 -25.67 14.90
C ILE A 118 4.21 -26.46 14.24
N SER A 119 3.89 -27.62 13.66
CA SER A 119 4.89 -28.56 13.18
C SER A 119 5.35 -28.29 11.76
N HIS A 120 4.48 -27.78 10.89
CA HIS A 120 4.80 -27.51 9.49
C HIS A 120 5.11 -26.02 9.33
N ILE A 121 4.10 -25.15 9.47
CA ILE A 121 4.27 -23.71 9.23
C ILE A 121 5.35 -23.11 10.14
N ILE A 122 5.23 -23.23 11.46
CA ILE A 122 6.19 -22.55 12.36
C ILE A 122 7.60 -23.17 12.32
N LYS A 123 7.70 -24.50 12.14
CA LYS A 123 8.99 -25.22 12.29
C LYS A 123 9.65 -25.59 10.98
N GLU A 124 8.90 -26.13 10.02
CA GLU A 124 9.43 -26.58 8.73
C GLU A 124 9.54 -25.41 7.76
N ASP A 125 8.47 -24.63 7.56
CA ASP A 125 8.46 -23.59 6.54
C ASP A 125 9.53 -22.53 6.86
N LYS A 126 9.74 -22.18 8.14
CA LYS A 126 10.74 -21.16 8.53
C LYS A 126 12.16 -21.50 8.05
N LYS A 127 12.46 -22.78 7.79
CA LYS A 127 13.78 -23.22 7.32
C LYS A 127 14.10 -22.71 5.93
N TYR A 128 13.11 -22.57 5.04
CA TYR A 128 13.34 -22.11 3.67
C TYR A 128 13.34 -20.59 3.53
N ARG A 129 12.90 -19.84 4.56
CA ARG A 129 12.74 -18.38 4.52
C ARG A 129 13.96 -17.66 3.94
N ILE A 130 15.15 -17.94 4.47
CA ILE A 130 16.40 -17.29 4.04
C ILE A 130 16.70 -17.63 2.57
N LYS A 131 16.49 -18.88 2.16
CA LYS A 131 16.80 -19.35 0.81
C LYS A 131 15.87 -18.73 -0.25
N VAL A 132 14.59 -18.66 0.07
CA VAL A 132 13.59 -17.99 -0.79
C VAL A 132 13.87 -16.50 -0.88
N TYR A 133 14.24 -15.87 0.22
CA TYR A 133 14.62 -14.45 0.24
C TYR A 133 15.85 -14.16 -0.64
N GLU A 134 16.91 -14.95 -0.53
CA GLU A 134 18.11 -14.84 -1.38
C GLU A 134 17.77 -14.97 -2.88
N TYR A 135 16.96 -15.97 -3.24
CA TYR A 135 16.54 -16.19 -4.62
C TYR A 135 15.72 -15.02 -5.18
N LEU A 136 14.76 -14.50 -4.40
CA LEU A 136 13.96 -13.36 -4.82
C LEU A 136 14.82 -12.10 -5.02
N ASN A 137 15.80 -11.87 -4.13
CA ASN A 137 16.74 -10.76 -4.27
C ASN A 137 17.60 -10.85 -5.54
N ILE A 138 18.13 -12.04 -5.83
CA ILE A 138 18.95 -12.28 -7.03
C ILE A 138 18.12 -12.15 -8.30
N LYS A 139 16.93 -12.77 -8.33
CA LYS A 139 16.08 -12.81 -9.54
C LYS A 139 15.59 -11.43 -9.96
N TYR A 140 15.24 -10.58 -9.00
CA TYR A 140 14.68 -9.26 -9.28
C TYR A 140 15.70 -8.13 -9.08
N ASN A 141 16.99 -8.47 -8.95
CA ASN A 141 18.11 -7.53 -8.79
C ASN A 141 17.85 -6.47 -7.70
N LEU A 142 17.36 -6.95 -6.55
CA LEU A 142 16.88 -6.13 -5.44
C LEU A 142 18.08 -5.74 -4.54
N LYS A 143 18.82 -4.70 -4.92
CA LYS A 143 19.82 -4.08 -4.03
C LYS A 143 19.09 -3.34 -2.89
N SER A 144 18.95 -4.03 -1.75
CA SER A 144 18.47 -3.52 -0.44
C SER A 144 17.00 -3.03 -0.37
N ASN A 145 16.30 -3.52 0.66
CA ASN A 145 15.02 -3.02 1.19
C ASN A 145 13.74 -3.10 0.32
N ILE A 146 13.55 -4.21 -0.40
CA ILE A 146 12.24 -4.58 -1.01
C ILE A 146 11.44 -5.50 -0.07
N TRP A 147 11.15 -5.04 1.15
CA TRP A 147 10.15 -5.69 2.03
C TRP A 147 8.81 -4.95 2.10
N LEU A 148 8.58 -3.96 1.22
CA LEU A 148 7.45 -3.03 1.37
C LEU A 148 6.34 -3.14 0.32
N ARG A 149 6.58 -3.60 -0.92
CA ARG A 149 5.56 -3.50 -1.99
C ARG A 149 4.33 -4.42 -1.87
N GLY A 150 4.13 -5.12 -0.76
CA GLY A 150 3.12 -6.18 -0.61
C GLY A 150 2.09 -6.00 0.51
N PHE A 151 2.15 -4.89 1.27
CA PHE A 151 1.25 -4.69 2.41
C PHE A 151 -0.02 -3.89 2.09
N SER A 152 -0.14 -3.39 0.86
CA SER A 152 -1.26 -2.55 0.44
C SER A 152 -2.14 -3.27 -0.58
N ASP A 153 -3.01 -4.13 -0.07
CA ASP A 153 -3.97 -4.93 -0.84
C ASP A 153 -5.17 -4.11 -1.36
N LEU A 154 -5.08 -2.78 -1.35
CA LEU A 154 -6.19 -1.95 -1.80
C LEU A 154 -6.24 -1.87 -3.32
N GLN A 155 -5.11 -2.07 -4.00
CA GLN A 155 -4.98 -1.87 -5.46
C GLN A 155 -5.29 -0.42 -5.83
N ILE A 156 -4.88 0.50 -4.97
CA ILE A 156 -5.04 1.94 -5.13
C ILE A 156 -3.64 2.53 -4.98
N ASP A 157 -2.92 2.67 -6.09
CA ASP A 157 -1.48 2.99 -6.14
C ASP A 157 -1.07 4.14 -5.20
N SER A 158 -1.88 5.20 -5.08
CA SER A 158 -1.61 6.33 -4.20
C SER A 158 -1.66 5.96 -2.72
N ILE A 159 -2.69 5.24 -2.28
CA ILE A 159 -2.84 4.79 -0.90
C ILE A 159 -1.79 3.73 -0.57
N ASP A 160 -1.54 2.85 -1.54
CA ASP A 160 -0.53 1.82 -1.44
C ASP A 160 0.85 2.42 -1.19
N ASN A 161 1.16 3.54 -1.85
CA ASN A 161 2.35 4.34 -1.58
C ASN A 161 2.36 4.96 -0.17
N HIS A 162 1.22 5.43 0.34
CA HIS A 162 1.10 5.96 1.71
C HIS A 162 1.45 4.89 2.75
N HIS A 163 0.86 3.70 2.63
CA HIS A 163 1.15 2.57 3.51
C HIS A 163 2.63 2.17 3.48
N ASN A 164 3.27 2.25 2.31
CA ASN A 164 4.71 1.99 2.17
C ASN A 164 5.56 3.01 2.94
N LYS A 165 5.22 4.30 2.87
CA LYS A 165 5.90 5.34 3.68
C LYS A 165 5.73 5.09 5.18
N PHE A 166 4.54 4.66 5.60
CA PHE A 166 4.26 4.31 7.00
C PHE A 166 5.09 3.11 7.49
N LEU A 167 5.22 2.08 6.65
CA LEU A 167 6.01 0.90 7.01
C LEU A 167 7.51 1.19 7.03
N ASP A 168 8.00 2.06 6.15
CA ASP A 168 9.37 2.56 6.23
C ASP A 168 9.60 3.35 7.54
N LEU A 169 8.63 4.18 7.95
CA LEU A 169 8.64 4.84 9.26
C LEU A 169 8.74 3.82 10.42
N LEU A 170 7.91 2.77 10.40
CA LEU A 170 7.92 1.71 11.39
C LEU A 170 9.30 1.01 11.46
N TYR A 171 9.86 0.65 10.31
CA TYR A 171 11.16 0.01 10.21
C TYR A 171 12.29 0.89 10.76
N ASN A 172 12.31 2.17 10.38
CA ASN A 172 13.31 3.12 10.85
C ASN A 172 13.27 3.30 12.38
N VAL A 173 12.08 3.24 12.99
CA VAL A 173 11.93 3.24 14.45
C VAL A 173 12.53 1.96 15.06
N GLU A 174 12.29 0.78 14.48
CA GLU A 174 12.85 -0.49 14.97
C GLU A 174 14.37 -0.51 14.92
N ILE A 175 14.96 -0.04 13.81
CA ILE A 175 16.42 0.08 13.66
C ILE A 175 16.98 1.07 14.67
N ALA A 176 16.36 2.24 14.83
CA ALA A 176 16.79 3.25 15.81
C ALA A 176 16.82 2.70 17.24
N ILE A 177 15.84 1.88 17.63
CA ILE A 177 15.83 1.21 18.94
C ILE A 177 16.96 0.20 19.05
N LYS A 178 17.13 -0.65 18.03
CA LYS A 178 18.16 -1.71 18.01
C LYS A 178 19.57 -1.15 18.09
N GLU A 179 19.82 -0.03 17.42
CA GLU A 179 21.12 0.66 17.39
C GLU A 179 21.28 1.67 18.53
N ASN A 180 20.26 1.85 19.37
CA ASN A 180 20.19 2.88 20.41
C ASN A 180 20.49 4.30 19.86
N ASN A 181 20.10 4.54 18.61
CA ASN A 181 20.33 5.79 17.90
C ASN A 181 19.19 6.79 18.17
N LYS A 182 19.39 7.66 19.16
CA LYS A 182 18.38 8.64 19.59
C LYS A 182 18.36 9.93 18.76
N THR A 183 19.36 10.17 17.91
CA THR A 183 19.45 11.43 17.15
C THR A 183 18.43 11.51 16.02
N ILE A 184 17.87 10.37 15.60
CA ILE A 184 16.88 10.25 14.51
C ILE A 184 15.43 10.49 14.97
N ILE A 185 15.18 10.65 16.28
CA ILE A 185 13.81 10.78 16.82
C ILE A 185 13.10 12.00 16.21
N SER A 186 13.79 13.14 16.09
CA SER A 186 13.21 14.36 15.51
C SER A 186 12.75 14.14 14.06
N SER A 187 13.54 13.44 13.24
CA SER A 187 13.17 13.16 11.86
C SER A 187 12.05 12.13 11.76
N ILE A 188 11.99 11.14 12.65
CA ILE A 188 10.88 10.19 12.73
C ILE A 188 9.57 10.93 13.04
N ILE A 189 9.58 11.84 14.03
CA ILE A 189 8.39 12.61 14.40
C ILE A 189 7.96 13.52 13.26
N GLN A 190 8.90 14.20 12.59
CA GLN A 190 8.58 15.03 11.43
C GLN A 190 7.90 14.22 10.32
N ARG A 191 8.46 13.06 9.97
CA ARG A 191 7.88 12.17 8.96
C ARG A 191 6.49 11.64 9.36
N LEU A 192 6.23 11.44 10.66
CA LEU A 192 4.90 11.10 11.16
C LEU A 192 3.92 12.28 11.05
N GLU A 193 4.38 13.52 11.27
CA GLU A 193 3.58 14.72 11.02
C GLU A 193 3.22 14.83 9.53
N ASP A 194 4.20 14.60 8.64
CA ASP A 194 4.00 14.61 7.20
C ASP A 194 2.98 13.53 6.76
N TYR A 195 3.13 12.30 7.26
CA TYR A 195 2.19 11.21 6.99
C TYR A 195 0.73 11.58 7.37
N VAL A 196 0.54 12.21 8.53
CA VAL A 196 -0.78 12.60 9.01
C VAL A 196 -1.37 13.77 8.22
N THR A 197 -0.53 14.73 7.86
CA THR A 197 -0.99 15.99 7.26
C THR A 197 -1.12 15.90 5.74
N ILE A 198 -0.44 14.96 5.10
CA ILE A 198 -0.41 14.76 3.65
C ILE A 198 -1.13 13.45 3.32
N ASP A 199 -0.52 12.32 3.67
CA ASP A 199 -0.93 11.01 3.17
C ASP A 199 -2.35 10.62 3.67
N LEU A 200 -2.63 10.80 4.96
CA LEU A 200 -3.97 10.55 5.52
C LEU A 200 -5.01 11.57 5.02
N LYS A 201 -4.60 12.78 4.64
CA LYS A 201 -5.53 13.80 4.11
C LYS A 201 -5.97 13.49 2.70
N GLU A 202 -5.02 13.10 1.84
CA GLU A 202 -5.32 12.60 0.49
C GLU A 202 -6.25 11.38 0.54
N GLU A 203 -6.06 10.50 1.53
CA GLU A 203 -6.94 9.36 1.78
C GLU A 203 -8.37 9.79 2.20
N GLU A 204 -8.50 10.75 3.13
CA GLU A 204 -9.79 11.30 3.53
C GLU A 204 -10.56 11.93 2.35
N GLU A 205 -9.85 12.61 1.44
CA GLU A 205 -10.45 13.18 0.22
C GLU A 205 -11.04 12.09 -0.68
N LEU A 206 -10.33 10.97 -0.86
CA LEU A 206 -10.80 9.83 -1.64
C LEU A 206 -12.07 9.20 -1.05
N PHE A 207 -12.20 9.20 0.29
CA PHE A 207 -13.43 8.72 0.93
C PHE A 207 -14.64 9.58 0.55
N ILE A 208 -14.45 10.90 0.60
CA ILE A 208 -15.50 11.87 0.31
C ILE A 208 -15.88 11.79 -1.17
N GLN A 209 -14.90 11.80 -2.07
CA GLN A 209 -15.11 11.77 -3.52
C GLN A 209 -15.75 10.46 -4.00
N SER A 210 -15.39 9.33 -3.39
CA SER A 210 -15.98 8.02 -3.72
C SER A 210 -17.39 7.82 -3.15
N GLY A 211 -17.83 8.69 -2.23
CA GLY A 211 -19.10 8.53 -1.51
C GLY A 211 -19.09 7.36 -0.53
N PHE A 212 -17.93 7.01 0.04
CA PHE A 212 -17.82 5.99 1.07
C PHE A 212 -18.56 6.44 2.34
N LYS A 213 -19.64 5.75 2.74
CA LYS A 213 -20.57 6.25 3.76
C LYS A 213 -20.01 6.35 5.19
N ASN A 214 -19.07 5.48 5.56
CA ASN A 214 -18.56 5.38 6.94
C ASN A 214 -17.27 6.18 7.18
N TYR A 215 -16.92 7.10 6.28
CA TYR A 215 -15.70 7.89 6.33
C TYR A 215 -15.54 8.72 7.61
N GLY A 216 -16.63 9.13 8.27
CA GLY A 216 -16.58 9.88 9.53
C GLY A 216 -15.88 9.14 10.68
N VAL A 217 -15.95 7.81 10.71
CA VAL A 217 -15.25 6.97 11.70
C VAL A 217 -13.75 6.94 11.39
N HIS A 218 -13.37 6.76 10.13
CA HIS A 218 -11.96 6.80 9.69
C HIS A 218 -11.32 8.16 10.00
N ILE A 219 -11.96 9.27 9.63
CA ILE A 219 -11.47 10.62 9.94
C ILE A 219 -11.26 10.81 11.45
N SER A 220 -12.15 10.25 12.27
CA SER A 220 -12.01 10.32 13.74
C SER A 220 -10.79 9.54 14.22
N GLN A 221 -10.51 8.36 13.64
CA GLN A 221 -9.30 7.59 13.92
C GLN A 221 -8.03 8.34 13.45
N HIS A 222 -8.04 8.95 12.27
CA HIS A 222 -6.92 9.78 11.78
C HIS A 222 -6.64 10.97 12.70
N ARG A 223 -7.68 11.63 13.22
CA ARG A 223 -7.55 12.72 14.20
C ARG A 223 -6.93 12.25 15.51
N LEU A 224 -7.26 11.04 15.97
CA LEU A 224 -6.62 10.45 17.15
C LEU A 224 -5.15 10.15 16.89
N PHE A 225 -4.81 9.65 15.70
CA PHE A 225 -3.42 9.47 15.30
C PHE A 225 -2.66 10.81 15.30
N ALA A 226 -3.22 11.83 14.66
CA ALA A 226 -2.65 13.17 14.61
C ALA A 226 -2.38 13.74 16.01
N THR A 227 -3.32 13.52 16.94
CA THR A 227 -3.18 13.92 18.33
C THR A 227 -2.02 13.19 18.99
N ARG A 228 -1.90 11.88 18.79
CA ARG A 228 -0.81 11.09 19.35
C ARG A 228 0.57 11.49 18.81
N VAL A 229 0.66 11.86 17.53
CA VAL A 229 1.91 12.40 16.95
C VAL A 229 2.32 13.71 17.62
N LYS A 230 1.37 14.61 17.90
CA LYS A 230 1.65 15.84 18.66
C LYS A 230 2.14 15.53 20.08
N GLU A 231 1.53 14.56 20.74
CA GLU A 231 1.99 14.10 22.07
C GLU A 231 3.43 13.57 22.02
N PHE A 232 3.80 12.77 21.00
CA PHE A 232 5.19 12.34 20.83
C PHE A 232 6.16 13.50 20.67
N LYS A 233 5.79 14.52 19.90
CA LYS A 233 6.60 15.74 19.75
C LYS A 233 6.83 16.44 21.09
N HIS A 234 5.80 16.52 21.94
CA HIS A 234 5.95 17.06 23.29
C HIS A 234 6.82 16.16 24.18
N GLU A 235 6.58 14.83 24.20
CA GLU A 235 7.38 13.85 24.96
C GLU A 235 8.88 13.92 24.58
N HIS A 236 9.17 14.17 23.30
CA HIS A 236 10.55 14.31 22.78
C HIS A 236 11.24 15.56 23.33
N ASN A 237 10.52 16.69 23.35
CA ASN A 237 11.04 17.95 23.88
C ASN A 237 11.41 17.84 25.37
N TYR A 238 10.74 16.96 26.13
CA TYR A 238 11.05 16.64 27.52
C TYR A 238 12.07 15.49 27.70
N GLN A 239 12.74 15.06 26.62
CA GLN A 239 13.81 14.04 26.62
C GLN A 239 13.39 12.67 27.19
N ASN A 240 12.16 12.24 26.94
CA ASN A 240 11.69 10.93 27.39
C ASN A 240 12.54 9.78 26.78
N GLN A 241 13.21 9.00 27.63
CA GLN A 241 14.12 7.93 27.19
C GLN A 241 13.40 6.74 26.54
N PHE A 242 12.08 6.57 26.75
CA PHE A 242 11.27 5.48 26.21
C PHE A 242 10.47 5.87 24.96
N ILE A 243 10.67 7.08 24.44
CA ILE A 243 9.85 7.63 23.35
C ILE A 243 9.87 6.75 22.09
N LEU A 244 11.03 6.22 21.69
CA LEU A 244 11.12 5.33 20.52
C LEU A 244 10.27 4.06 20.71
N SER A 245 10.31 3.45 21.88
CA SER A 245 9.49 2.27 22.20
C SER A 245 7.99 2.59 22.21
N ASN A 246 7.62 3.78 22.70
CA ASN A 246 6.24 4.26 22.69
C ASN A 246 5.74 4.49 21.25
N ILE A 247 6.55 5.13 20.40
CA ILE A 247 6.28 5.31 18.97
C ILE A 247 6.13 3.94 18.31
N LEU A 248 7.09 3.02 18.51
CA LEU A 248 7.04 1.69 17.90
C LEU A 248 5.76 0.93 18.24
N ASN A 249 5.38 0.88 19.51
CA ASN A 249 4.18 0.19 19.96
C ASN A 249 2.91 0.83 19.38
N PHE A 250 2.88 2.16 19.29
CA PHE A 250 1.76 2.88 18.68
C PHE A 250 1.65 2.59 17.18
N LEU A 251 2.75 2.67 16.43
CA LEU A 251 2.75 2.40 14.99
C LEU A 251 2.38 0.94 14.69
N LYS A 252 2.85 -0.02 15.48
CA LYS A 252 2.42 -1.43 15.38
C LYS A 252 0.91 -1.57 15.55
N LYS A 253 0.33 -0.91 16.55
CA LYS A 253 -1.11 -0.94 16.78
C LYS A 253 -1.87 -0.29 15.63
N TRP A 254 -1.42 0.86 15.13
CA TRP A 254 -2.05 1.53 14.00
C TRP A 254 -2.04 0.67 12.73
N LEU A 255 -0.89 0.07 12.39
CA LEU A 255 -0.78 -0.86 11.28
C LEU A 255 -1.85 -1.95 11.35
N ILE A 256 -1.99 -2.57 12.53
CA ILE A 256 -2.93 -3.66 12.76
C ILE A 256 -4.38 -3.21 12.70
N SER A 257 -4.69 -2.17 13.47
CA SER A 257 -6.07 -1.81 13.76
C SER A 257 -6.67 -0.97 12.67
N HIS A 258 -5.87 -0.25 11.91
CA HIS A 258 -6.30 0.71 10.91
C HIS A 258 -5.94 0.21 9.50
N ILE A 259 -4.66 0.30 9.11
CA ILE A 259 -4.18 -0.05 7.76
C ILE A 259 -4.61 -1.46 7.33
N LEU A 260 -4.41 -2.47 8.19
CA LEU A 260 -4.72 -3.86 7.83
C LEU A 260 -6.19 -4.23 7.95
N LYS A 261 -7.00 -3.41 8.62
CA LYS A 261 -8.38 -3.75 9.00
C LYS A 261 -9.40 -2.75 8.47
N GLU A 262 -9.30 -1.49 8.87
CA GLU A 262 -10.28 -0.44 8.58
C GLU A 262 -10.12 0.02 7.12
N ASP A 263 -8.89 0.21 6.62
CA ASP A 263 -8.66 0.75 5.28
C ASP A 263 -9.20 -0.16 4.15
N LYS A 264 -9.33 -1.46 4.45
CA LYS A 264 -9.95 -2.42 3.53
C LYS A 264 -11.43 -2.15 3.27
N GLU A 265 -12.13 -1.47 4.18
CA GLU A 265 -13.57 -1.22 4.07
C GLU A 265 -13.92 -0.25 2.94
N TYR A 266 -13.07 0.76 2.70
CA TYR A 266 -13.32 1.73 1.63
C TYR A 266 -12.80 1.25 0.28
N ARG A 267 -11.95 0.22 0.25
CA ARG A 267 -11.27 -0.30 -0.94
C ARG A 267 -12.17 -0.37 -2.16
N VAL A 268 -13.24 -1.15 -2.07
CA VAL A 268 -14.13 -1.43 -3.21
C VAL A 268 -14.74 -0.12 -3.73
N LYS A 269 -15.16 0.77 -2.83
CA LYS A 269 -15.84 2.00 -3.19
C LYS A 269 -14.91 3.02 -3.86
N VAL A 270 -13.70 3.17 -3.30
CA VAL A 270 -12.67 4.03 -3.87
C VAL A 270 -12.18 3.45 -5.20
N TYR A 271 -11.92 2.14 -5.26
CA TYR A 271 -11.50 1.45 -6.48
C TYR A 271 -12.56 1.53 -7.60
N GLU A 272 -13.85 1.43 -7.29
CA GLU A 272 -14.95 1.67 -8.24
C GLU A 272 -14.96 3.11 -8.76
N HIS A 273 -14.86 4.09 -7.85
CA HIS A 273 -14.79 5.51 -8.21
C HIS A 273 -13.61 5.80 -9.15
N LEU A 274 -12.43 5.30 -8.78
CA LEU A 274 -11.22 5.41 -9.57
C LEU A 274 -11.37 4.66 -10.90
N ASN A 275 -11.90 3.44 -10.95
CA ASN A 275 -12.08 2.71 -12.21
C ASN A 275 -13.10 3.36 -13.15
N ILE A 276 -14.16 4.01 -12.65
CA ILE A 276 -15.08 4.78 -13.50
C ILE A 276 -14.34 5.98 -14.11
N LYS A 277 -13.46 6.62 -13.34
CA LYS A 277 -12.56 7.70 -13.79
C LYS A 277 -11.50 7.18 -14.79
N TYR A 278 -10.91 6.01 -14.54
CA TYR A 278 -9.81 5.41 -15.33
C TYR A 278 -10.27 4.62 -16.57
N ASN A 279 -11.43 3.96 -16.58
CA ASN A 279 -11.95 3.26 -17.78
C ASN A 279 -12.36 4.22 -18.90
N ARG A 280 -12.68 5.48 -18.59
CA ARG A 280 -12.79 6.55 -19.61
C ARG A 280 -11.42 7.02 -20.14
N LYS A 281 -10.33 6.79 -19.40
CA LYS A 281 -8.95 7.26 -19.69
C LYS A 281 -8.01 6.20 -20.28
N SER A 282 -8.13 4.92 -19.94
CA SER A 282 -7.12 3.89 -20.28
C SER A 282 -6.94 3.69 -21.79
N ASN A 283 -8.00 3.93 -22.58
CA ASN A 283 -7.92 3.88 -24.04
C ASN A 283 -7.15 5.07 -24.68
N ILE A 284 -6.93 6.17 -23.96
CA ILE A 284 -6.28 7.38 -24.47
C ILE A 284 -4.79 7.46 -24.06
N TRP A 285 -4.44 7.06 -22.83
CA TRP A 285 -3.05 7.16 -22.33
C TRP A 285 -2.11 6.04 -22.84
N LEU A 286 -2.61 4.80 -22.94
CA LEU A 286 -1.77 3.62 -23.21
C LEU A 286 -1.19 3.53 -24.64
N ARG A 287 -1.66 4.35 -25.59
CA ARG A 287 -1.26 4.19 -27.00
C ARG A 287 -0.03 5.01 -27.41
N ASP A 288 0.11 6.28 -27.00
CA ASP A 288 1.09 7.19 -27.65
C ASP A 288 1.84 8.18 -26.72
N THR A 289 1.66 8.10 -25.39
CA THR A 289 2.06 9.20 -24.48
C THR A 289 2.98 8.81 -23.32
N ALA A 290 3.04 7.54 -22.91
CA ALA A 290 3.91 7.10 -21.81
C ALA A 290 5.39 7.12 -22.19
N LEU A 291 6.24 7.65 -21.31
CA LEU A 291 7.69 7.70 -21.48
C LEU A 291 8.38 6.38 -21.11
N LYS A 292 7.68 5.49 -20.40
CA LYS A 292 8.22 4.25 -19.81
C LYS A 292 9.25 4.53 -18.72
N ILE A 293 9.10 5.65 -18.05
CA ILE A 293 9.85 6.03 -16.85
C ILE A 293 8.80 6.10 -15.74
N GLU A 294 8.76 5.09 -14.88
CA GLU A 294 7.62 4.83 -13.99
C GLU A 294 7.26 6.04 -13.10
N SER A 295 8.27 6.72 -12.52
CA SER A 295 8.05 7.92 -11.70
C SER A 295 7.37 9.04 -12.48
N ILE A 296 7.92 9.37 -13.66
CA ILE A 296 7.39 10.43 -14.52
C ILE A 296 6.01 10.09 -15.08
N ASP A 297 5.80 8.85 -15.53
CA ASP A 297 4.50 8.40 -16.02
C ASP A 297 3.43 8.47 -14.92
N ASN A 298 3.81 8.29 -13.65
CA ASN A 298 2.91 8.47 -12.51
C ASN A 298 2.62 9.96 -12.23
N HIS A 299 3.60 10.86 -12.39
CA HIS A 299 3.38 12.31 -12.34
C HIS A 299 2.36 12.73 -13.40
N HIS A 300 2.51 12.29 -14.65
CA HIS A 300 1.57 12.62 -15.72
C HIS A 300 0.15 12.11 -15.48
N LYS A 301 0.00 10.91 -14.90
CA LYS A 301 -1.32 10.40 -14.51
C LYS A 301 -1.99 11.32 -13.48
N LYS A 302 -1.25 11.80 -12.47
CA LYS A 302 -1.75 12.77 -11.48
C LYS A 302 -2.19 14.07 -12.15
N PHE A 303 -1.39 14.62 -13.07
CA PHE A 303 -1.77 15.81 -13.83
C PHE A 303 -3.07 15.60 -14.61
N LEU A 304 -3.21 14.46 -15.29
CA LEU A 304 -4.43 14.13 -16.01
C LEU A 304 -5.63 13.99 -15.07
N ASP A 305 -5.43 13.52 -13.85
CA ASP A 305 -6.50 13.44 -12.84
C ASP A 305 -6.98 14.84 -12.44
N ILE A 306 -6.06 15.76 -12.21
CA ILE A 306 -6.37 17.18 -11.96
C ILE A 306 -7.13 17.79 -13.15
N LEU A 307 -6.66 17.56 -14.38
CA LEU A 307 -7.31 18.04 -15.60
C LEU A 307 -8.74 17.50 -15.73
N TYR A 308 -8.95 16.23 -15.43
CA TYR A 308 -10.29 15.62 -15.48
C TYR A 308 -11.22 16.20 -14.41
N ASP A 309 -10.71 16.39 -13.20
CA ASP A 309 -11.50 16.89 -12.08
C ASP A 309 -12.00 18.31 -12.37
N ILE A 310 -11.16 19.15 -12.99
CA ILE A 310 -11.62 20.50 -13.40
C ILE A 310 -12.55 20.49 -14.62
N GLU A 311 -12.38 19.55 -15.56
CA GLU A 311 -13.36 19.35 -16.63
C GLU A 311 -14.73 18.96 -16.09
N THR A 312 -14.75 18.07 -15.10
CA THR A 312 -15.97 17.57 -14.47
C THR A 312 -16.64 18.68 -13.66
N ALA A 313 -15.87 19.39 -12.84
CA ALA A 313 -16.35 20.57 -12.10
C ALA A 313 -16.99 21.61 -13.04
N ASN A 314 -16.38 21.88 -14.19
CA ASN A 314 -16.94 22.78 -15.21
C ASN A 314 -18.25 22.26 -15.83
N LYS A 315 -18.32 20.97 -16.15
CA LYS A 315 -19.53 20.35 -16.73
C LYS A 315 -20.70 20.34 -15.75
N GLU A 316 -20.42 20.06 -14.49
CA GLU A 316 -21.41 19.98 -13.42
C GLU A 316 -21.72 21.35 -12.79
N ASN A 317 -21.01 22.41 -13.23
CA ASN A 317 -21.05 23.74 -12.65
C ASN A 317 -20.80 23.74 -11.13
N ASN A 318 -19.98 22.79 -10.66
CA ASN A 318 -19.64 22.61 -9.26
C ASN A 318 -18.41 23.46 -8.92
N LYS A 319 -18.65 24.68 -8.42
CA LYS A 319 -17.58 25.64 -8.11
C LYS A 319 -16.88 25.35 -6.77
N GLU A 320 -17.52 24.60 -5.87
CA GLU A 320 -17.00 24.34 -4.52
C GLU A 320 -15.74 23.46 -4.52
N VAL A 321 -15.55 22.64 -5.56
CA VAL A 321 -14.38 21.76 -5.69
C VAL A 321 -13.16 22.44 -6.29
N ILE A 322 -13.30 23.66 -6.84
CA ILE A 322 -12.22 24.35 -7.56
C ILE A 322 -11.02 24.68 -6.66
N PRO A 323 -11.17 25.14 -5.39
CA PRO A 323 -10.04 25.37 -4.49
C PRO A 323 -9.22 24.11 -4.21
N ILE A 324 -9.92 22.99 -4.05
CA ILE A 324 -9.30 21.68 -3.79
C ILE A 324 -8.45 21.28 -5.01
N ILE A 325 -8.98 21.50 -6.22
CA ILE A 325 -8.27 21.22 -7.46
C ILE A 325 -7.05 22.14 -7.64
N ILE A 326 -7.17 23.44 -7.32
CA ILE A 326 -6.04 24.39 -7.37
C ILE A 326 -4.95 23.96 -6.38
N ASN A 327 -5.31 23.54 -5.17
CA ASN A 327 -4.34 23.09 -4.18
C ASN A 327 -3.61 21.82 -4.65
N ARG A 328 -4.34 20.82 -5.18
CA ARG A 328 -3.74 19.61 -5.75
C ARG A 328 -2.82 19.91 -6.93
N LEU A 329 -3.17 20.90 -7.77
CA LEU A 329 -2.31 21.35 -8.86
C LEU A 329 -1.05 22.06 -8.35
N LYS A 330 -1.14 22.79 -7.24
CA LYS A 330 0.00 23.40 -6.57
C LYS A 330 0.96 22.34 -6.04
N ASP A 331 0.42 21.34 -5.36
CA ASP A 331 1.21 20.23 -4.82
C ASP A 331 1.92 19.47 -5.94
N TYR A 332 1.22 19.20 -7.05
CA TYR A 332 1.83 18.64 -8.25
C TYR A 332 2.97 19.52 -8.80
N ALA A 333 2.74 20.82 -8.96
CA ALA A 333 3.71 21.74 -9.53
C ALA A 333 4.96 21.94 -8.66
N VAL A 334 4.83 21.82 -7.34
CA VAL A 334 5.96 21.98 -6.41
C VAL A 334 6.73 20.67 -6.21
N ARG A 335 6.02 19.55 -6.08
CA ARG A 335 6.65 18.27 -5.72
C ARG A 335 7.01 17.46 -6.95
N ASP A 336 6.01 17.04 -7.72
CA ASP A 336 6.17 16.07 -8.81
C ASP A 336 7.06 16.65 -9.93
N LEU A 337 6.97 17.96 -10.21
CA LEU A 337 7.86 18.63 -11.17
C LEU A 337 9.28 18.85 -10.63
N ASN A 338 9.45 19.06 -9.32
CA ASN A 338 10.80 19.19 -8.75
C ASN A 338 11.54 17.83 -8.75
N GLU A 339 10.83 16.73 -8.48
CA GLU A 339 11.40 15.38 -8.61
C GLU A 339 11.85 15.09 -10.05
N GLU A 340 11.08 15.56 -11.05
CA GLU A 340 11.48 15.51 -12.45
C GLU A 340 12.72 16.38 -12.71
N GLU A 341 12.76 17.63 -12.24
CA GLU A 341 13.91 18.51 -12.38
C GLU A 341 15.19 17.93 -11.75
N GLU A 342 15.09 17.31 -10.58
CA GLU A 342 16.20 16.64 -9.92
C GLU A 342 16.75 15.49 -10.76
N LEU A 343 15.85 14.68 -11.35
CA LEU A 343 16.24 13.63 -12.28
C LEU A 343 16.93 14.20 -13.52
N LEU A 344 16.42 15.30 -14.08
CA LEU A 344 17.03 15.97 -15.24
C LEU A 344 18.40 16.56 -14.92
N ARG A 345 18.62 17.04 -13.69
CA ARG A 345 19.96 17.49 -13.23
C ARG A 345 20.93 16.34 -13.14
N LEU A 346 20.49 15.19 -12.62
CA LEU A 346 21.34 14.00 -12.48
C LEU A 346 21.82 13.46 -13.84
N VAL A 347 21.00 13.58 -14.88
CA VAL A 347 21.37 13.16 -16.24
C VAL A 347 22.04 14.26 -17.06
N GLU A 348 22.28 15.43 -16.46
CA GLU A 348 22.89 16.59 -17.10
C GLU A 348 22.14 17.02 -18.38
N PHE A 349 20.80 16.96 -18.37
CA PHE A 349 19.97 17.24 -19.54
C PHE A 349 20.26 18.65 -20.09
N LYS A 350 20.65 18.72 -21.36
CA LYS A 350 21.19 19.95 -21.97
C LYS A 350 20.21 21.13 -21.95
N ASN A 351 18.91 20.86 -22.11
CA ASN A 351 17.87 21.88 -22.20
C ASN A 351 17.14 22.12 -20.86
N ILE A 352 17.74 21.73 -19.73
CA ILE A 352 17.08 21.77 -18.42
C ILE A 352 16.59 23.17 -18.02
N GLU A 353 17.33 24.23 -18.31
CA GLU A 353 16.91 25.60 -17.96
C GLU A 353 15.63 26.03 -18.69
N HIS A 354 15.47 25.59 -19.96
CA HIS A 354 14.23 25.83 -20.71
C HIS A 354 13.06 25.07 -20.09
N HIS A 355 13.28 23.81 -19.72
CA HIS A 355 12.28 22.94 -19.12
C HIS A 355 11.81 23.46 -17.75
N ILE A 356 12.76 23.84 -16.87
CA ILE A 356 12.47 24.49 -15.57
C ILE A 356 11.68 25.79 -15.76
N ALA A 357 11.98 26.58 -16.79
CA ALA A 357 11.21 27.81 -17.05
C ALA A 357 9.73 27.52 -17.37
N GLN A 358 9.44 26.41 -18.04
CA GLN A 358 8.06 25.97 -18.30
C GLN A 358 7.36 25.48 -17.03
N HIS A 359 8.05 24.77 -16.13
CA HIS A 359 7.51 24.41 -14.80
C HIS A 359 7.22 25.63 -13.94
N ARG A 360 8.15 26.59 -13.89
CA ARG A 360 7.96 27.87 -13.18
C ARG A 360 6.75 28.63 -13.70
N LEU A 361 6.52 28.63 -15.01
CA LEU A 361 5.33 29.24 -15.59
C LEU A 361 4.04 28.60 -15.06
N LEU A 362 3.98 27.26 -14.99
CA LEU A 362 2.82 26.58 -14.41
C LEU A 362 2.66 26.95 -12.93
N LEU A 363 3.73 26.92 -12.14
CA LEU A 363 3.68 27.29 -10.71
C LEU A 363 3.16 28.72 -10.51
N THR A 364 3.68 29.70 -11.26
CA THR A 364 3.20 31.09 -11.21
C THR A 364 1.72 31.19 -11.54
N ARG A 365 1.24 30.47 -12.56
CA ARG A 365 -0.20 30.45 -12.88
C ARG A 365 -1.04 29.86 -11.75
N VAL A 366 -0.55 28.82 -11.08
CA VAL A 366 -1.26 28.22 -9.94
C VAL A 366 -1.36 29.18 -8.76
N GLU A 367 -0.30 29.94 -8.49
CA GLU A 367 -0.31 30.99 -7.47
C GLU A 367 -1.29 32.11 -7.83
N GLU A 368 -1.29 32.58 -9.08
CA GLU A 368 -2.27 33.55 -9.59
C GLU A 368 -3.71 33.05 -9.38
N TRP A 369 -4.02 31.81 -9.74
CA TRP A 369 -5.36 31.25 -9.57
C TRP A 369 -5.77 31.07 -8.12
N THR A 370 -4.81 30.74 -7.24
CA THR A 370 -5.05 30.69 -5.79
C THR A 370 -5.52 32.05 -5.28
N HIS A 371 -4.93 33.14 -5.78
CA HIS A 371 -5.35 34.49 -5.45
C HIS A 371 -6.66 34.90 -6.13
N GLU A 372 -6.80 34.68 -7.43
CA GLU A 372 -8.00 35.05 -8.20
C GLU A 372 -9.29 34.36 -7.71
N TYR A 373 -9.18 33.12 -7.22
CA TYR A 373 -10.33 32.42 -6.65
C TYR A 373 -10.85 33.13 -5.38
N ASN A 374 -9.95 33.64 -4.55
CA ASN A 374 -10.30 34.36 -3.32
C ASN A 374 -11.07 35.67 -3.59
N TYR A 375 -11.08 36.16 -4.83
CA TYR A 375 -11.83 37.33 -5.28
C TYR A 375 -13.12 36.98 -6.06
N GLU A 376 -13.62 35.74 -5.95
CA GLU A 376 -14.90 35.27 -6.52
C GLU A 376 -15.00 35.34 -8.06
N ASN A 377 -13.90 35.18 -8.80
CA ASN A 377 -13.94 35.15 -10.27
C ASN A 377 -14.69 33.91 -10.79
N HIS A 378 -15.92 34.12 -11.28
CA HIS A 378 -16.81 33.05 -11.76
C HIS A 378 -16.32 32.28 -13.00
N TYR A 379 -15.29 32.74 -13.71
CA TYR A 379 -14.77 32.09 -14.91
C TYR A 379 -13.42 31.38 -14.70
N ILE A 380 -12.86 31.42 -13.49
CA ILE A 380 -11.51 30.92 -13.22
C ILE A 380 -11.32 29.45 -13.63
N SER A 381 -12.31 28.60 -13.36
CA SER A 381 -12.26 27.16 -13.65
C SER A 381 -12.17 26.85 -15.15
N SER A 382 -12.75 27.70 -16.01
CA SER A 382 -12.64 27.57 -17.47
C SER A 382 -11.27 28.02 -17.99
N HIS A 383 -10.68 29.05 -17.36
CA HIS A 383 -9.34 29.53 -17.70
C HIS A 383 -8.27 28.51 -17.32
N ILE A 384 -8.35 27.96 -16.10
CA ILE A 384 -7.46 26.88 -15.64
C ILE A 384 -7.55 25.70 -16.61
N LEU A 385 -8.77 25.23 -16.92
CA LEU A 385 -8.96 24.10 -17.84
C LEU A 385 -8.31 24.35 -19.22
N SER A 386 -8.51 25.54 -19.79
CA SER A 386 -7.91 25.92 -21.07
C SER A 386 -6.37 25.91 -21.02
N PHE A 387 -5.80 26.41 -19.93
CA PHE A 387 -4.35 26.40 -19.71
C PHE A 387 -3.83 24.96 -19.58
N LEU A 388 -4.42 24.14 -18.72
CA LEU A 388 -3.96 22.77 -18.47
C LEU A 388 -4.04 21.89 -19.73
N LYS A 389 -5.05 22.08 -20.58
CA LYS A 389 -5.11 21.41 -21.89
C LYS A 389 -3.95 21.77 -22.80
N LYS A 390 -3.60 23.06 -22.84
CA LYS A 390 -2.45 23.52 -23.64
C LYS A 390 -1.16 22.98 -23.06
N TRP A 391 -1.00 23.03 -21.74
CA TRP A 391 0.18 22.52 -21.04
C TRP A 391 0.37 21.02 -21.24
N LEU A 392 -0.70 20.22 -21.16
CA LEU A 392 -0.65 18.79 -21.50
C LEU A 392 -0.05 18.56 -22.90
N ILE A 393 -0.54 19.29 -23.90
CA ILE A 393 -0.11 19.11 -25.30
C ILE A 393 1.31 19.62 -25.51
N SER A 394 1.62 20.80 -24.99
CA SER A 394 2.89 21.45 -25.25
C SER A 394 4.02 20.90 -24.41
N HIS A 395 3.76 20.46 -23.18
CA HIS A 395 4.79 20.03 -22.23
C HIS A 395 4.85 18.50 -22.17
N ILE A 396 3.91 17.84 -21.47
CA ILE A 396 3.88 16.38 -21.30
C ILE A 396 4.01 15.63 -22.63
N LEU A 397 3.21 16.01 -23.63
CA LEU A 397 3.17 15.25 -24.89
C LEU A 397 4.33 15.55 -25.84
N LYS A 398 5.11 16.60 -25.60
CA LYS A 398 6.14 17.07 -26.51
C LYS A 398 7.50 17.26 -25.84
N GLU A 399 7.60 18.13 -24.84
CA GLU A 399 8.86 18.52 -24.20
C GLU A 399 9.41 17.39 -23.32
N ASP A 400 8.54 16.69 -22.57
CA ASP A 400 8.99 15.61 -21.68
C ASP A 400 9.50 14.39 -22.46
N LYS A 401 9.07 14.26 -23.73
CA LYS A 401 9.60 13.23 -24.64
C LYS A 401 11.05 13.46 -25.01
N GLU A 402 11.55 14.70 -24.94
CA GLU A 402 12.90 15.05 -25.39
C GLU A 402 13.99 14.42 -24.49
N TYR A 403 13.78 14.37 -23.18
CA TYR A 403 14.76 13.80 -22.25
C TYR A 403 14.64 12.28 -22.09
N ARG A 404 13.60 11.66 -22.66
CA ARG A 404 13.24 10.25 -22.41
C ARG A 404 14.40 9.29 -22.58
N GLU A 405 15.12 9.37 -23.71
CA GLU A 405 16.22 8.45 -24.01
C GLU A 405 17.40 8.64 -23.04
N GLU A 406 17.80 9.89 -22.77
CA GLU A 406 18.90 10.22 -21.86
C GLU A 406 18.63 9.71 -20.43
N VAL A 407 17.42 9.97 -19.92
CA VAL A 407 16.98 9.48 -18.61
C VAL A 407 16.90 7.95 -18.58
N TYR A 408 16.34 7.33 -19.62
CA TYR A 408 16.24 5.87 -19.70
C TYR A 408 17.63 5.20 -19.69
N PHE A 409 18.60 5.74 -20.43
CA PHE A 409 19.97 5.23 -20.44
C PHE A 409 20.69 5.44 -19.11
N TYR A 410 20.52 6.60 -18.47
CA TYR A 410 21.11 6.89 -17.16
C TYR A 410 20.60 5.90 -16.11
N LEU A 411 19.29 5.72 -16.00
CA LEU A 411 18.66 4.80 -15.04
C LEU A 411 19.13 3.36 -15.29
N LYS A 412 19.25 2.94 -16.55
CA LYS A 412 19.75 1.60 -16.89
C LYS A 412 21.23 1.38 -16.56
N ARG A 413 22.05 2.43 -16.61
CA ARG A 413 23.51 2.35 -16.44
C ARG A 413 23.97 2.52 -15.00
N TYR A 414 23.31 3.38 -14.23
CA TYR A 414 23.76 3.79 -12.89
C TYR A 414 22.83 3.36 -11.76
N CYS A 415 21.60 2.92 -12.08
CA CYS A 415 20.63 2.44 -11.09
C CYS A 415 20.39 0.91 -11.20
N ALA A 416 21.27 0.18 -11.91
CA ALA A 416 21.22 -1.29 -12.06
C ALA A 416 21.94 -2.06 -10.95
#